data_AF-A0A958HYU2-F1
#
_entry.id   AF-A0A958HYU2-F1
#
_cell.length_a   1.000
_cell.length_b   1.000
_cell.length_c   1.000
_cell.angle_alpha   90.00
_cell.angle_beta   90.00
_cell.angle_gamma   90.00
#
_symmetry.space_group_name_H-M   'P 1'
#
loop_
_entity.id
_entity.type
_entity.pdbx_description
1 polymer ?
#
loop_
_entity_poly.entity_id
_entity_poly.type
_entity_poly.pdbx_seq_one_letter_code
_entity_poly.pdbx_strand_id
1 'polypeptide(L)'
;MKHITSLFILVVGLVTAANGQQSWIRINQVGYTLDAVKVAVLGSKAEDLSVTSFEIVDVLTGKTVHKSNKIRSFGAYASFGKIFRLDFSDFSENGTFFIRAGKVESPPFPIDETVYNGAADFLLKYMRQQRCGYNPFLRDSCHTQDGFIVDFPARDSMQIDVTGGWHDASDYLQYVTTSANATYQMMFAYQQNPAAFGDIFDKNGDPGANGIPDVLDEAKWGLDWLDKMNPEDGIMFNQIADDRDHTKFTLPTLDSVSYGKGRERPVYLVTGKPQGLGKYKNRSTGVSSTAAKYASAFALGADVMAQFYPGFSQKITAKAKAAFTFAKSDLGVNQTASNRAPYFYEEDNYVDDMELAAVQLFRHSGDSAWLAEAVYWGELEPVTPWMSANTARHYQWYPF
;
A
#
# COMPACT_ATOMS: atom_id res chain seq x y z
N MET A 1 -19.43 75.43 32.86
CA MET A 1 -18.04 74.94 32.99
C MET A 1 -18.06 73.51 33.51
N LYS A 2 -17.93 72.51 32.63
CA LYS A 2 -17.58 71.13 32.98
C LYS A 2 -16.66 70.61 31.88
N HIS A 3 -15.46 70.22 32.28
CA HIS A 3 -14.39 69.65 31.47
C HIS A 3 -14.72 68.22 31.04
N ILE A 4 -14.52 67.90 29.76
CA ILE A 4 -14.16 66.56 29.25
C ILE A 4 -13.31 66.84 28.00
N THR A 5 -12.00 67.11 28.12
CA THR A 5 -10.87 66.16 28.16
C THR A 5 -10.85 65.18 26.98
N SER A 6 -9.90 65.45 26.07
CA SER A 6 -9.54 64.70 24.87
C SER A 6 -9.14 63.24 25.13
N LEU A 7 -9.39 62.36 24.15
CA LEU A 7 -8.49 61.25 23.85
C LEU A 7 -8.61 60.87 22.36
N PHE A 8 -7.76 61.48 21.51
CA PHE A 8 -7.51 60.99 20.16
C PHE A 8 -6.49 59.86 20.26
N ILE A 9 -6.95 58.61 20.23
CA ILE A 9 -6.07 57.45 20.05
C ILE A 9 -5.77 57.36 18.55
N LEU A 10 -4.56 57.74 18.17
CA LEU A 10 -4.02 57.45 16.84
C LEU A 10 -3.67 55.96 16.78
N VAL A 11 -4.61 55.13 16.32
CA VAL A 11 -4.33 53.73 15.98
C VAL A 11 -3.55 53.74 14.67
N VAL A 12 -2.22 53.76 14.76
CA VAL A 12 -1.36 53.37 13.64
C VAL A 12 -1.50 51.86 13.51
N GLY A 13 -2.47 51.43 12.71
CA GLY A 13 -2.58 50.05 12.28
C GLY A 13 -1.37 49.72 11.41
N LEU A 14 -0.36 49.09 12.00
CA LEU A 14 0.59 48.26 11.26
C LEU A 14 -0.19 47.08 10.69
N VAL A 15 -0.81 47.30 9.52
CA VAL A 15 -1.19 46.20 8.64
C VAL A 15 0.13 45.67 8.08
N THR A 16 0.78 44.79 8.83
CA THR A 16 1.65 43.81 8.19
C THR A 16 0.71 42.98 7.32
N ALA A 17 0.63 43.32 6.04
CA ALA A 17 0.14 42.38 5.05
C ALA A 17 1.03 41.14 5.22
N ALA A 18 0.50 40.13 5.90
CA ALA A 18 1.09 38.81 5.90
C ALA A 18 0.94 38.29 4.46
N ASN A 19 1.84 38.74 3.58
CA ASN A 19 2.04 38.13 2.28
C ASN A 19 2.53 36.72 2.60
N GLY A 20 1.59 35.79 2.70
CA GLY A 20 1.90 34.38 2.89
C GLY A 20 2.89 33.96 1.81
N GLN A 21 3.79 33.04 2.16
CA GLN A 21 4.75 32.46 1.22
C GLN A 21 4.07 32.13 -0.11
N GLN A 22 4.61 32.63 -1.21
CA GLN A 22 4.03 32.47 -2.56
C GLN A 22 4.73 31.39 -3.38
N SER A 23 5.89 30.93 -2.92
CA SER A 23 6.73 29.98 -3.66
C SER A 23 7.39 28.99 -2.70
N TRP A 24 7.51 27.73 -3.14
CA TRP A 24 8.03 26.62 -2.34
C TRP A 24 8.92 25.73 -3.19
N ILE A 25 10.00 25.23 -2.61
CA ILE A 25 10.83 24.18 -3.19
C ILE A 25 10.49 22.87 -2.48
N ARG A 26 9.98 21.88 -3.24
CA ARG A 26 9.70 20.52 -2.78
C ARG A 26 10.85 19.60 -3.16
N ILE A 27 11.32 18.82 -2.20
CA ILE A 27 12.44 17.87 -2.31
C ILE A 27 12.03 16.52 -1.73
N ASN A 28 12.85 15.49 -1.97
CA ASN A 28 12.78 14.28 -1.17
C ASN A 28 13.33 14.58 0.23
N GLN A 29 12.46 14.58 1.24
CA GLN A 29 12.83 14.90 2.61
C GLN A 29 13.66 13.80 3.30
N VAL A 30 13.66 12.57 2.76
CA VAL A 30 14.55 11.51 3.22
C VAL A 30 15.98 11.79 2.75
N GLY A 31 16.14 12.30 1.53
CA GLY A 31 17.44 12.63 0.94
C GLY A 31 17.65 12.00 -0.44
N TYR A 32 18.91 11.99 -0.87
CA TYR A 32 19.35 11.43 -2.14
C TYR A 32 20.66 10.65 -1.96
N THR A 33 20.87 9.56 -2.68
CA THR A 33 22.20 8.91 -2.74
C THR A 33 23.12 9.70 -3.66
N LEU A 34 24.44 9.48 -3.58
CA LEU A 34 25.43 10.30 -4.29
C LEU A 34 25.22 10.26 -5.81
N ASP A 35 24.85 9.10 -6.35
CA ASP A 35 24.66 8.88 -7.79
C ASP A 35 23.19 8.92 -8.24
N ALA A 36 22.25 9.20 -7.34
CA ALA A 36 20.83 9.28 -7.70
C ALA A 36 20.55 10.41 -8.70
N VAL A 37 19.45 10.28 -9.44
CA VAL A 37 18.78 11.42 -10.07
C VAL A 37 18.21 12.31 -8.95
N LYS A 38 18.58 13.58 -8.95
CA LYS A 38 18.21 14.54 -7.90
C LYS A 38 17.50 15.73 -8.52
N VAL A 39 16.20 15.82 -8.23
CA VAL A 39 15.34 16.87 -8.76
C VAL A 39 14.49 17.46 -7.66
N ALA A 40 14.46 18.79 -7.59
CA ALA A 40 13.53 19.54 -6.77
C ALA A 40 12.44 20.19 -7.63
N VAL A 41 11.27 20.42 -7.04
CA VAL A 41 10.14 21.08 -7.71
C VAL A 41 9.90 22.43 -7.05
N LEU A 42 10.20 23.51 -7.77
CA LEU A 42 9.85 24.87 -7.38
C LEU A 42 8.47 25.22 -7.91
N GLY A 43 7.49 25.36 -7.02
CA GLY A 43 6.13 25.79 -7.34
C GLY A 43 5.86 27.20 -6.84
N SER A 44 5.19 28.02 -7.64
CA SER A 44 4.81 29.40 -7.28
C SER A 44 3.37 29.70 -7.63
N LYS A 45 2.67 30.38 -6.72
CA LYS A 45 1.37 31.01 -6.98
C LYS A 45 1.52 32.32 -7.73
N ALA A 46 2.65 33.01 -7.55
CA ALA A 46 2.96 34.22 -8.30
C ALA A 46 3.28 33.88 -9.76
N GLU A 47 2.60 34.53 -10.69
CA GLU A 47 2.73 34.31 -12.13
C GLU A 47 4.00 34.93 -12.72
N ASP A 48 4.63 35.87 -12.01
CA ASP A 48 5.81 36.60 -12.44
C ASP A 48 7.13 35.95 -12.00
N LEU A 49 7.08 34.83 -11.25
CA LEU A 49 8.31 34.16 -10.82
C LEU A 49 9.17 33.78 -12.04
N SER A 50 10.41 34.25 -12.01
CA SER A 50 11.47 33.95 -12.96
C SER A 50 12.67 33.43 -12.19
N VAL A 51 13.16 32.25 -12.56
CA VAL A 51 14.34 31.63 -11.96
C VAL A 51 15.26 31.17 -13.08
N THR A 52 16.48 31.70 -13.07
CA THR A 52 17.52 31.40 -14.07
C THR A 52 18.65 30.55 -13.51
N SER A 53 18.75 30.46 -12.18
CA SER A 53 19.73 29.63 -11.48
C SER A 53 19.22 29.27 -10.09
N PHE A 54 19.82 28.23 -9.52
CA PHE A 54 19.65 27.86 -8.13
C PHE A 54 20.98 27.39 -7.54
N GLU A 55 21.03 27.35 -6.22
CA GLU A 55 22.23 27.07 -5.43
C GLU A 55 21.96 25.88 -4.50
N ILE A 56 22.97 25.02 -4.30
CA ILE A 56 23.02 24.08 -3.19
C ILE A 56 23.88 24.70 -2.10
N VAL A 57 23.33 24.78 -0.90
CA VAL A 57 23.95 25.46 0.23
C VAL A 57 24.15 24.46 1.34
N ASP A 58 25.39 24.39 1.84
CA ASP A 58 25.74 23.56 2.98
C ASP A 58 25.11 24.13 4.25
N VAL A 59 24.37 23.29 4.98
CA VAL A 59 23.57 23.71 6.14
C VAL A 59 24.44 24.22 7.29
N LEU A 60 25.64 23.65 7.48
CA LEU A 60 26.50 23.95 8.62
C LEU A 60 27.29 25.25 8.42
N THR A 61 27.80 25.46 7.21
CA THR A 61 28.67 26.58 6.87
C THR A 61 27.91 27.75 6.27
N GLY A 62 26.68 27.52 5.78
CA GLY A 62 25.89 28.50 5.03
C GLY A 62 26.49 28.84 3.66
N LYS A 63 27.56 28.15 3.23
CA LYS A 63 28.26 28.41 1.97
C LYS A 63 27.52 27.73 0.83
N THR A 64 27.42 28.43 -0.28
CA THR A 64 27.02 27.83 -1.56
C THR A 64 28.13 26.89 -2.02
N VAL A 65 27.84 25.59 -2.07
CA VAL A 65 28.77 24.54 -2.50
C VAL A 65 28.57 24.16 -3.97
N HIS A 66 27.39 24.44 -4.53
CA HIS A 66 27.11 24.20 -5.94
C HIS A 66 26.15 25.24 -6.50
N LYS A 67 26.27 25.55 -7.79
CA LYS A 67 25.35 26.43 -8.53
C LYS A 67 24.99 25.76 -9.85
N SER A 68 23.72 25.77 -10.20
CA SER A 68 23.22 25.17 -11.43
C SER A 68 22.17 26.04 -12.10
N ASN A 69 22.10 25.94 -13.43
CA ASN A 69 21.08 26.54 -14.28
C ASN A 69 20.22 25.46 -14.99
N LYS A 70 20.35 24.18 -14.60
CA LYS A 70 19.55 23.07 -15.12
C LYS A 70 18.12 23.16 -14.61
N ILE A 71 17.36 24.06 -15.21
CA ILE A 71 16.00 24.41 -14.84
C ILE A 71 15.10 24.11 -16.03
N ARG A 72 14.01 23.37 -15.79
CA ARG A 72 12.96 23.14 -16.79
C ARG A 72 11.63 23.70 -16.29
N SER A 73 11.04 24.61 -17.06
CA SER A 73 9.70 25.14 -16.80
C SER A 73 8.63 24.14 -17.28
N PHE A 74 7.57 23.99 -16.49
CA PHE A 74 6.41 23.16 -16.80
C PHE A 74 5.09 23.96 -16.80
N GLY A 75 5.15 25.28 -16.66
CA GLY A 75 3.95 26.13 -16.63
C GLY A 75 3.11 25.93 -15.36
N ALA A 76 1.80 26.16 -15.47
CA ALA A 76 0.87 26.02 -14.36
C ALA A 76 0.45 24.55 -14.13
N TYR A 77 0.28 24.14 -12.88
CA TYR A 77 -0.33 22.86 -12.52
C TYR A 77 -0.91 22.91 -11.10
N ALA A 78 -2.09 22.30 -10.93
CA ALA A 78 -2.88 22.35 -9.71
C ALA A 78 -3.07 23.80 -9.21
N SER A 79 -2.61 24.11 -7.99
CA SER A 79 -2.73 25.42 -7.37
C SER A 79 -1.56 26.38 -7.64
N PHE A 80 -0.59 25.98 -8.48
CA PHE A 80 0.57 26.80 -8.84
C PHE A 80 0.42 27.39 -10.24
N GLY A 81 0.67 28.71 -10.37
CA GLY A 81 0.71 29.41 -11.66
C GLY A 81 1.97 29.13 -12.45
N LYS A 82 3.08 28.78 -11.77
CA LYS A 82 4.33 28.34 -12.41
C LYS A 82 5.02 27.24 -11.62
N ILE A 83 5.52 26.23 -12.32
CA ILE A 83 6.32 25.14 -11.78
C ILE A 83 7.61 24.98 -12.59
N PHE A 84 8.70 24.74 -11.86
CA PHE A 84 10.01 24.43 -12.40
C PHE A 84 10.55 23.15 -11.77
N ARG A 85 11.25 22.34 -12.57
CA ARG A 85 12.14 21.29 -12.07
C ARG A 85 13.56 21.81 -12.03
N LEU A 86 14.23 21.65 -10.89
CA LEU A 86 15.62 22.03 -10.64
C LEU A 86 16.43 20.73 -10.55
N ASP A 87 17.27 20.45 -11.55
CA ASP A 87 18.07 19.22 -11.63
C ASP A 87 19.49 19.47 -11.13
N PHE A 88 19.86 18.78 -10.07
CA PHE A 88 21.17 18.86 -9.43
C PHE A 88 21.82 17.48 -9.32
N SER A 89 21.49 16.59 -10.26
CA SER A 89 22.02 15.21 -10.26
C SER A 89 23.54 15.14 -10.38
N ASP A 90 24.18 16.18 -10.94
CA ASP A 90 25.62 16.34 -11.05
C ASP A 90 26.32 16.78 -9.75
N PHE A 91 25.56 17.05 -8.69
CA PHE A 91 26.11 17.29 -7.36
C PHE A 91 26.09 15.98 -6.55
N SER A 92 27.27 15.56 -6.07
CA SER A 92 27.50 14.27 -5.39
C SER A 92 28.34 14.39 -4.12
N GLU A 93 28.47 15.59 -3.54
CA GLU A 93 29.14 15.73 -2.24
C GLU A 93 28.25 15.20 -1.13
N ASN A 94 28.85 14.46 -0.19
CA ASN A 94 28.18 13.99 1.01
C ASN A 94 27.97 15.16 1.99
N GLY A 95 26.76 15.31 2.51
CA GLY A 95 26.45 16.28 3.55
C GLY A 95 24.96 16.57 3.68
N THR A 96 24.64 17.60 4.46
CA THR A 96 23.26 18.10 4.60
C THR A 96 23.17 19.48 3.96
N PHE A 97 22.24 19.61 3.03
CA PHE A 97 22.12 20.79 2.17
C PHE A 97 20.70 21.32 2.14
N PHE A 98 20.53 22.54 1.64
CA PHE A 98 19.24 23.03 1.14
C PHE A 98 19.43 23.71 -0.21
N ILE A 99 18.35 23.78 -0.98
CA ILE A 99 18.32 24.45 -2.28
C ILE A 99 17.84 25.88 -2.09
N ARG A 100 18.54 26.85 -2.70
CA ARG A 100 18.12 28.23 -2.79
C ARG A 100 17.88 28.64 -4.24
N ALA A 101 16.69 29.15 -4.55
CA ALA A 101 16.34 29.74 -5.83
C ALA A 101 15.79 31.16 -5.60
N GLY A 102 16.62 32.18 -5.81
CA GLY A 102 16.29 33.56 -5.45
C GLY A 102 16.11 33.70 -3.93
N LYS A 103 14.89 34.05 -3.49
CA LYS A 103 14.54 34.16 -2.05
C LYS A 103 13.85 32.90 -1.50
N VAL A 104 13.68 31.87 -2.32
CA VAL A 104 12.99 30.64 -1.94
C VAL A 104 14.03 29.61 -1.52
N GLU A 105 13.85 29.02 -0.34
CA GLU A 105 14.70 27.97 0.19
C GLU A 105 13.87 26.69 0.42
N SER A 106 14.48 25.53 0.18
CA SER A 106 13.90 24.24 0.59
C SER A 106 14.14 23.97 2.07
N PRO A 107 13.41 23.03 2.68
CA PRO A 107 13.88 22.37 3.90
C PRO A 107 15.27 21.73 3.67
N PRO A 108 16.07 21.53 4.73
CA PRO A 108 17.29 20.75 4.68
C PRO A 108 17.03 19.30 4.25
N PHE A 109 17.97 18.70 3.53
CA PHE A 109 17.97 17.29 3.16
C PHE A 109 19.40 16.74 3.09
N PRO A 110 19.61 15.46 3.41
CA PRO A 110 20.92 14.83 3.25
C PRO A 110 21.15 14.37 1.80
N ILE A 111 22.41 14.39 1.38
CA ILE A 111 22.92 13.60 0.26
C ILE A 111 23.99 12.68 0.85
N ASP A 112 23.71 11.37 0.87
CA ASP A 112 24.58 10.35 1.48
C ASP A 112 24.24 8.98 0.89
N GLU A 113 25.21 8.07 0.78
CA GLU A 113 24.98 6.71 0.23
C GLU A 113 23.96 5.89 1.03
N THR A 114 23.76 6.24 2.30
CA THR A 114 22.96 5.47 3.28
C THR A 114 21.61 6.11 3.59
N VAL A 115 21.17 7.15 2.88
CA VAL A 115 19.91 7.88 3.18
C VAL A 115 18.66 6.97 3.22
N TYR A 116 18.68 5.83 2.53
CA TYR A 116 17.58 4.87 2.51
C TYR A 116 17.80 3.64 3.41
N ASN A 117 18.92 3.55 4.12
CA ASN A 117 19.17 2.42 5.01
C ASN A 117 18.09 2.36 6.10
N GLY A 118 17.48 1.18 6.26
CA GLY A 118 16.37 0.95 7.19
C GLY A 118 15.03 1.54 6.75
N ALA A 119 14.93 2.19 5.58
CA ALA A 119 13.65 2.70 5.08
C ALA A 119 12.66 1.57 4.78
N ALA A 120 13.15 0.43 4.25
CA ALA A 120 12.32 -0.74 3.98
C ALA A 120 11.79 -1.36 5.28
N ASP A 121 12.64 -1.57 6.28
CA ASP A 121 12.23 -2.06 7.61
C ASP A 121 11.27 -1.09 8.33
N PHE A 122 11.45 0.22 8.15
CA PHE A 122 10.55 1.21 8.74
C PHE A 122 9.10 1.04 8.28
N LEU A 123 8.87 0.67 7.01
CA LEU A 123 7.52 0.45 6.49
C LEU A 123 6.82 -0.74 7.15
N LEU A 124 7.56 -1.75 7.61
CA LEU A 124 7.00 -2.90 8.33
C LEU A 124 6.37 -2.51 9.68
N LYS A 125 6.76 -1.37 10.27
CA LYS A 125 6.09 -0.85 11.47
C LYS A 125 4.60 -0.59 11.23
N TYR A 126 4.26 -0.06 10.06
CA TYR A 126 2.87 0.16 9.69
C TYR A 126 2.14 -1.18 9.53
N MET A 127 2.72 -2.13 8.79
CA MET A 127 2.12 -3.47 8.61
C MET A 127 1.85 -4.17 9.95
N ARG A 128 2.81 -4.11 10.89
CA ARG A 128 2.66 -4.69 12.24
C ARG A 128 1.55 -4.02 13.05
N GLN A 129 1.37 -2.70 12.92
CA GLN A 129 0.26 -1.98 13.55
C GLN A 129 -1.10 -2.39 12.98
N GLN A 130 -1.14 -2.81 11.73
CA GLN A 130 -2.36 -3.28 11.07
C GLN A 130 -2.67 -4.75 11.35
N ARG A 131 -1.83 -5.52 12.06
CA ARG A 131 -2.12 -6.93 12.35
C ARG A 131 -3.44 -7.08 13.11
N CYS A 132 -4.30 -7.94 12.59
CA CYS A 132 -5.53 -8.42 13.21
C CYS A 132 -5.29 -9.79 13.86
N GLY A 133 -5.89 -10.08 15.01
CA GLY A 133 -5.38 -11.10 15.91
C GLY A 133 -4.32 -10.49 16.83
N TYR A 134 -3.18 -11.15 17.06
CA TYR A 134 -2.11 -10.57 17.88
C TYR A 134 -1.50 -9.33 17.21
N ASN A 135 -1.49 -8.22 17.94
CA ASN A 135 -0.95 -6.94 17.49
C ASN A 135 0.25 -6.55 18.39
N PRO A 136 1.50 -6.58 17.89
CA PRO A 136 2.68 -6.31 18.72
C PRO A 136 2.78 -4.85 19.17
N PHE A 137 2.10 -3.93 18.49
CA PHE A 137 2.07 -2.52 18.89
C PHE A 137 1.17 -2.29 20.11
N LEU A 138 -0.01 -2.93 20.11
CA LEU A 138 -0.93 -2.89 21.25
C LEU A 138 -0.58 -3.89 22.36
N ARG A 139 0.22 -4.92 22.03
CA ARG A 139 0.53 -6.08 22.88
C ARG A 139 -0.73 -6.78 23.39
N ASP A 140 -1.70 -6.90 22.50
CA ASP A 140 -3.02 -7.46 22.77
C ASP A 140 -3.60 -8.02 21.46
N SER A 141 -4.71 -8.74 21.57
CA SER A 141 -5.36 -9.40 20.43
C SER A 141 -6.75 -8.84 20.16
N CYS A 142 -7.05 -8.59 18.89
CA CYS A 142 -8.38 -8.17 18.44
C CYS A 142 -9.03 -9.25 17.56
N HIS A 143 -10.36 -9.15 17.39
CA HIS A 143 -11.14 -9.99 16.47
C HIS A 143 -10.85 -11.51 16.58
N THR A 144 -10.58 -11.99 17.78
CA THR A 144 -10.19 -13.40 18.08
C THR A 144 -11.31 -14.42 17.87
N GLN A 145 -12.48 -13.98 17.40
CA GLN A 145 -13.66 -14.80 17.13
C GLN A 145 -14.07 -14.73 15.65
N ASP A 146 -13.19 -14.26 14.77
CA ASP A 146 -13.46 -14.35 13.34
C ASP A 146 -13.52 -15.81 12.90
N GLY A 147 -14.61 -16.26 12.27
CA GLY A 147 -15.84 -15.58 11.89
C GLY A 147 -16.90 -16.60 11.47
N PHE A 148 -17.92 -16.15 10.73
CA PHE A 148 -18.97 -17.04 10.20
C PHE A 148 -19.17 -16.88 8.69
N ILE A 149 -19.32 -17.99 7.99
CA ILE A 149 -19.44 -18.03 6.53
C ILE A 149 -20.75 -17.40 6.08
N VAL A 150 -20.70 -16.63 4.99
CA VAL A 150 -21.86 -16.08 4.28
C VAL A 150 -21.74 -16.29 2.77
N ASP A 151 -22.86 -16.18 2.05
CA ASP A 151 -22.96 -16.39 0.60
C ASP A 151 -22.51 -17.79 0.13
N PHE A 152 -22.56 -18.78 1.03
CA PHE A 152 -22.26 -20.19 0.72
C PHE A 152 -23.42 -21.10 1.18
N PRO A 153 -24.40 -21.43 0.32
CA PRO A 153 -25.61 -22.15 0.73
C PRO A 153 -25.38 -23.45 1.51
N ALA A 154 -24.29 -24.19 1.23
CA ALA A 154 -23.99 -25.46 1.90
C ALA A 154 -23.36 -25.30 3.29
N ARG A 155 -22.78 -24.14 3.60
CA ARG A 155 -22.09 -23.85 4.88
C ARG A 155 -22.50 -22.49 5.46
N ASP A 156 -23.64 -21.96 5.02
CA ASP A 156 -24.09 -20.64 5.44
C ASP A 156 -24.18 -20.62 6.96
N SER A 157 -23.72 -19.53 7.55
CA SER A 157 -23.74 -19.33 8.98
C SER A 157 -22.85 -20.28 9.81
N MET A 158 -22.06 -21.16 9.18
CA MET A 158 -21.09 -22.01 9.89
C MET A 158 -19.92 -21.17 10.40
N GLN A 159 -19.48 -21.43 11.62
CA GLN A 159 -18.27 -20.82 12.19
C GLN A 159 -17.02 -21.35 11.48
N ILE A 160 -16.04 -20.47 11.27
CA ILE A 160 -14.73 -20.79 10.68
C ILE A 160 -13.65 -19.97 11.38
N ASP A 161 -12.48 -20.53 11.68
CA ASP A 161 -11.34 -19.71 12.16
C ASP A 161 -10.61 -19.08 10.98
N VAL A 162 -10.75 -17.77 10.84
CA VAL A 162 -10.00 -16.94 9.87
C VAL A 162 -9.28 -15.79 10.57
N THR A 163 -8.98 -15.94 11.86
CA THR A 163 -8.21 -14.96 12.66
C THR A 163 -6.80 -14.78 12.11
N GLY A 164 -6.29 -13.55 12.09
CA GLY A 164 -4.97 -13.18 11.56
C GLY A 164 -5.06 -12.08 10.50
N GLY A 165 -4.03 -11.94 9.69
CA GLY A 165 -4.00 -10.99 8.56
C GLY A 165 -3.90 -9.54 9.02
N TRP A 166 -4.26 -8.60 8.14
CA TRP A 166 -4.21 -7.18 8.45
C TRP A 166 -5.59 -6.54 8.32
N HIS A 167 -5.89 -5.62 9.24
CA HIS A 167 -6.85 -4.56 9.00
C HIS A 167 -6.42 -3.81 7.75
N ASP A 168 -7.35 -3.68 6.81
CA ASP A 168 -7.06 -3.28 5.45
C ASP A 168 -6.71 -1.79 5.34
N ALA A 169 -7.40 -0.96 6.12
CA ALA A 169 -7.07 0.45 6.28
C ALA A 169 -7.27 0.89 7.74
N SER A 170 -7.84 2.08 7.96
CA SER A 170 -8.18 2.54 9.32
C SER A 170 -9.48 1.96 9.87
N ASP A 171 -10.19 1.18 9.08
CA ASP A 171 -11.26 0.28 9.49
C ASP A 171 -10.70 -1.12 9.80
N TYR A 172 -11.52 -2.02 10.34
CA TYR A 172 -11.06 -3.36 10.70
C TYR A 172 -11.42 -4.43 9.68
N LEU A 173 -11.89 -4.02 8.50
CA LEU A 173 -12.18 -4.90 7.39
C LEU A 173 -10.91 -5.56 6.89
N GLN A 174 -11.04 -6.74 6.29
CA GLN A 174 -9.91 -7.48 5.74
C GLN A 174 -10.30 -8.03 4.37
N TYR A 175 -9.49 -7.77 3.35
CA TYR A 175 -9.74 -8.22 1.99
C TYR A 175 -8.56 -9.01 1.44
N VAL A 176 -8.86 -10.05 0.67
CA VAL A 176 -7.83 -10.83 -0.01
C VAL A 176 -7.15 -10.02 -1.10
N THR A 177 -7.90 -9.22 -1.86
CA THR A 177 -7.36 -8.39 -2.96
C THR A 177 -6.12 -7.62 -2.53
N THR A 178 -6.19 -6.92 -1.39
CA THR A 178 -5.09 -6.12 -0.83
C THR A 178 -4.11 -6.94 -0.01
N SER A 179 -4.57 -7.88 0.82
CA SER A 179 -3.69 -8.67 1.69
C SER A 179 -2.80 -9.63 0.88
N ALA A 180 -3.33 -10.25 -0.17
CA ALA A 180 -2.54 -11.07 -1.09
C ALA A 180 -1.50 -10.23 -1.82
N ASN A 181 -1.84 -8.99 -2.21
CA ASN A 181 -0.89 -8.10 -2.88
C ASN A 181 0.21 -7.67 -1.91
N ALA A 182 -0.13 -7.21 -0.71
CA ALA A 182 0.85 -6.84 0.31
C ALA A 182 1.80 -8.01 0.62
N THR A 183 1.24 -9.21 0.76
CA THR A 183 2.02 -10.45 0.96
C THR A 183 2.98 -10.70 -0.21
N TYR A 184 2.46 -10.67 -1.44
CA TYR A 184 3.24 -10.89 -2.66
C TYR A 184 4.35 -9.84 -2.81
N GLN A 185 4.04 -8.55 -2.67
CA GLN A 185 5.00 -7.45 -2.84
C GLN A 185 6.11 -7.48 -1.78
N MET A 186 5.81 -7.85 -0.53
CA MET A 186 6.84 -8.04 0.50
C MET A 186 7.83 -9.16 0.11
N MET A 187 7.31 -10.30 -0.33
CA MET A 187 8.16 -11.42 -0.78
C MET A 187 8.93 -11.08 -2.06
N PHE A 188 8.30 -10.40 -3.00
CA PHE A 188 8.94 -9.96 -4.24
C PHE A 188 10.04 -8.94 -3.96
N ALA A 189 9.80 -7.95 -3.11
CA ALA A 189 10.78 -6.96 -2.70
C ALA A 189 12.00 -7.62 -2.04
N TYR A 190 11.77 -8.59 -1.14
CA TYR A 190 12.85 -9.39 -0.54
C TYR A 190 13.61 -10.19 -1.60
N GLN A 191 12.92 -10.87 -2.52
CA GLN A 191 13.56 -11.64 -3.58
C GLN A 191 14.47 -10.77 -4.46
N GLN A 192 14.05 -9.54 -4.77
CA GLN A 192 14.85 -8.62 -5.58
C GLN A 192 15.99 -7.95 -4.79
N ASN A 193 15.77 -7.66 -3.50
CA ASN A 193 16.70 -6.86 -2.69
C ASN A 193 16.80 -7.40 -1.25
N PRO A 194 17.34 -8.60 -1.02
CA PRO A 194 17.32 -9.23 0.30
C PRO A 194 18.13 -8.44 1.34
N ALA A 195 19.21 -7.76 0.92
CA ALA A 195 20.05 -6.94 1.79
C ALA A 195 19.38 -5.65 2.29
N ALA A 196 18.20 -5.29 1.76
CA ALA A 196 17.45 -4.12 2.21
C ALA A 196 16.69 -4.34 3.52
N PHE A 197 16.61 -5.59 4.01
CA PHE A 197 15.79 -5.98 5.14
C PHE A 197 16.64 -6.59 6.25
N GLY A 198 16.41 -6.13 7.48
CA GLY A 198 17.07 -6.64 8.68
C GLY A 198 16.33 -7.83 9.32
N ASP A 199 16.90 -8.32 10.42
CA ASP A 199 16.31 -9.29 11.35
C ASP A 199 16.49 -8.72 12.77
N ILE A 200 15.46 -8.01 13.24
CA ILE A 200 15.45 -7.24 14.49
C ILE A 200 14.25 -7.67 15.37
N PHE A 201 13.19 -8.19 14.75
CA PHE A 201 11.96 -8.60 15.41
C PHE A 201 11.69 -10.08 15.18
N ASP A 202 10.93 -10.69 16.08
CA ASP A 202 10.54 -12.08 15.93
C ASP A 202 9.29 -12.21 15.03
N LYS A 203 8.83 -13.45 14.83
CA LYS A 203 7.64 -13.76 14.02
C LYS A 203 6.36 -13.03 14.47
N ASN A 204 6.26 -12.69 15.76
CA ASN A 204 5.12 -11.97 16.33
C ASN A 204 5.25 -10.46 16.14
N GLY A 205 6.40 -9.98 15.66
CA GLY A 205 6.73 -8.57 15.55
C GLY A 205 7.18 -7.96 16.87
N ASP A 206 7.59 -8.79 17.85
CA ASP A 206 8.16 -8.35 19.13
C ASP A 206 9.67 -8.17 19.01
N PRO A 207 10.31 -7.29 19.83
CA PRO A 207 11.76 -7.09 19.75
C PRO A 207 12.56 -8.37 20.00
N GLY A 208 13.45 -8.72 19.08
CA GLY A 208 14.35 -9.86 19.19
C GLY A 208 14.47 -10.62 17.87
N ALA A 209 15.68 -10.72 17.33
CA ALA A 209 15.95 -11.45 16.10
C ALA A 209 15.64 -12.95 16.23
N ASN A 210 15.15 -13.58 15.16
CA ASN A 210 14.81 -15.01 15.11
C ASN A 210 15.52 -15.78 14.00
N GLY A 211 16.42 -15.14 13.25
CA GLY A 211 17.13 -15.74 12.12
C GLY A 211 16.37 -15.66 10.79
N ILE A 212 15.26 -14.92 10.74
CA ILE A 212 14.42 -14.72 9.56
C ILE A 212 14.35 -13.21 9.29
N PRO A 213 14.59 -12.74 8.05
CA PRO A 213 14.39 -11.33 7.73
C PRO A 213 12.97 -10.88 8.10
N ASP A 214 12.87 -9.75 8.78
CA ASP A 214 11.65 -9.16 9.31
C ASP A 214 10.50 -9.10 8.29
N VAL A 215 10.82 -8.83 7.03
CA VAL A 215 9.88 -8.77 5.90
C VAL A 215 9.26 -10.13 5.58
N LEU A 216 10.02 -11.22 5.78
CA LEU A 216 9.53 -12.58 5.57
C LEU A 216 8.66 -13.05 6.71
N ASP A 217 8.93 -12.62 7.95
CA ASP A 217 8.01 -12.86 9.06
C ASP A 217 6.67 -12.12 8.85
N GLU A 218 6.71 -10.88 8.36
CA GLU A 218 5.49 -10.15 8.01
C GLU A 218 4.77 -10.78 6.81
N ALA A 219 5.48 -11.18 5.75
CA ALA A 219 4.87 -11.91 4.64
C ALA A 219 4.29 -13.27 5.07
N LYS A 220 4.94 -13.97 6.00
CA LYS A 220 4.45 -15.23 6.57
C LYS A 220 3.15 -15.03 7.35
N TRP A 221 2.99 -13.92 8.05
CA TRP A 221 1.72 -13.55 8.69
C TRP A 221 0.58 -13.44 7.67
N GLY A 222 0.84 -12.81 6.52
CA GLY A 222 -0.10 -12.73 5.41
C GLY A 222 -0.42 -14.10 4.80
N LEU A 223 0.61 -14.93 4.53
CA LEU A 223 0.44 -16.28 3.99
C LEU A 223 -0.36 -17.19 4.95
N ASP A 224 -0.15 -17.08 6.26
CA ASP A 224 -0.92 -17.84 7.25
C ASP A 224 -2.39 -17.46 7.24
N TRP A 225 -2.69 -16.18 7.06
CA TRP A 225 -4.07 -15.72 6.92
C TRP A 225 -4.70 -16.17 5.60
N LEU A 226 -4.00 -16.06 4.48
CA LEU A 226 -4.46 -16.60 3.20
C LEU A 226 -4.67 -18.13 3.27
N ASP A 227 -3.81 -18.85 3.98
CA ASP A 227 -3.95 -20.28 4.19
C ASP A 227 -5.26 -20.62 4.92
N LYS A 228 -5.62 -19.86 5.97
CA LYS A 228 -6.92 -19.97 6.65
C LYS A 228 -8.11 -19.57 5.76
N MET A 229 -7.95 -18.53 4.95
CA MET A 229 -8.98 -18.05 4.03
C MET A 229 -9.17 -18.96 2.79
N ASN A 230 -8.32 -19.96 2.59
CA ASN A 230 -8.49 -21.04 1.61
C ASN A 230 -8.45 -22.43 2.31
N PRO A 231 -9.45 -22.80 3.12
CA PRO A 231 -9.36 -23.98 3.98
C PRO A 231 -9.29 -25.31 3.22
N GLU A 232 -9.85 -25.37 2.01
CA GLU A 232 -9.98 -26.56 1.18
C GLU A 232 -9.83 -26.19 -0.30
N ASP A 233 -9.50 -27.17 -1.16
CA ASP A 233 -9.46 -26.96 -2.60
C ASP A 233 -10.82 -26.47 -3.12
N GLY A 234 -10.80 -25.39 -3.92
CA GLY A 234 -12.01 -24.77 -4.46
C GLY A 234 -12.88 -24.01 -3.46
N ILE A 235 -12.46 -23.89 -2.18
CA ILE A 235 -13.13 -23.04 -1.19
C ILE A 235 -12.18 -21.92 -0.77
N MET A 236 -12.51 -20.71 -1.17
CA MET A 236 -11.77 -19.49 -0.83
C MET A 236 -12.73 -18.41 -0.36
N PHE A 237 -12.27 -17.59 0.57
CA PHE A 237 -12.99 -16.40 1.01
C PHE A 237 -12.31 -15.15 0.45
N ASN A 238 -13.08 -14.10 0.24
CA ASN A 238 -12.60 -12.82 -0.30
C ASN A 238 -12.45 -11.74 0.77
N GLN A 239 -13.26 -11.81 1.83
CA GLN A 239 -13.43 -10.70 2.75
C GLN A 239 -13.92 -11.16 4.13
N ILE A 240 -13.46 -10.46 5.16
CA ILE A 240 -14.02 -10.52 6.53
C ILE A 240 -14.68 -9.17 6.83
N ALA A 241 -15.86 -9.21 7.46
CA ALA A 241 -16.68 -8.06 7.82
C ALA A 241 -17.18 -7.25 6.60
N ASP A 242 -17.90 -6.15 6.84
CA ASP A 242 -18.37 -5.20 5.83
C ASP A 242 -18.53 -3.81 6.45
N ASP A 243 -18.95 -2.81 5.67
CA ASP A 243 -19.07 -1.40 6.06
C ASP A 243 -19.99 -1.12 7.27
N ARG A 244 -20.62 -2.14 7.88
CA ARG A 244 -21.13 -2.04 9.25
C ARG A 244 -20.04 -1.73 10.29
N ASP A 245 -18.77 -2.02 9.99
CA ASP A 245 -17.60 -1.70 10.81
C ASP A 245 -17.46 -0.20 11.09
N HIS A 246 -17.87 0.65 10.13
CA HIS A 246 -17.67 2.11 10.13
C HIS A 246 -18.61 2.88 11.06
N THR A 247 -18.78 2.40 12.29
CA THR A 247 -19.70 3.00 13.28
C THR A 247 -18.99 3.77 14.38
N LYS A 248 -17.72 3.47 14.66
CA LYS A 248 -16.98 4.05 15.79
C LYS A 248 -15.49 4.18 15.47
N PHE A 249 -14.87 5.24 15.97
CA PHE A 249 -13.41 5.34 16.09
C PHE A 249 -12.99 4.77 17.44
N THR A 250 -12.59 3.51 17.45
CA THR A 250 -12.18 2.80 18.67
C THR A 250 -10.79 2.18 18.46
N LEU A 251 -10.24 1.51 19.47
CA LEU A 251 -9.13 0.59 19.28
C LEU A 251 -9.69 -0.78 18.83
N PRO A 252 -8.95 -1.57 18.04
CA PRO A 252 -9.47 -2.85 17.54
C PRO A 252 -9.77 -3.84 18.67
N THR A 253 -9.03 -3.78 19.78
CA THR A 253 -9.28 -4.59 20.99
C THR A 253 -10.57 -4.21 21.72
N LEU A 254 -11.06 -2.99 21.47
CA LEU A 254 -12.31 -2.46 22.02
C LEU A 254 -13.43 -2.42 20.98
N ASP A 255 -13.18 -2.94 19.78
CA ASP A 255 -14.19 -3.01 18.74
C ASP A 255 -15.40 -3.80 19.25
N SER A 256 -16.59 -3.24 19.05
CA SER A 256 -17.87 -3.74 19.53
C SER A 256 -18.94 -3.79 18.46
N VAL A 257 -18.57 -3.65 17.19
CA VAL A 257 -19.50 -3.83 16.09
C VAL A 257 -20.04 -5.27 16.12
N SER A 258 -21.37 -5.38 16.01
CA SER A 258 -22.03 -6.69 15.93
C SER A 258 -22.62 -6.91 14.55
N TYR A 259 -22.42 -8.13 14.06
CA TYR A 259 -22.92 -8.60 12.78
C TYR A 259 -24.10 -9.58 12.92
N GLY A 260 -24.62 -9.74 14.14
CA GLY A 260 -25.74 -10.64 14.47
C GLY A 260 -25.33 -11.96 15.13
N LYS A 261 -24.02 -12.20 15.33
CA LYS A 261 -23.48 -13.42 15.95
C LYS A 261 -22.40 -13.12 16.99
N GLY A 262 -22.80 -12.43 18.06
CA GLY A 262 -21.86 -12.02 19.10
C GLY A 262 -20.73 -11.15 18.54
N ARG A 263 -19.49 -11.62 18.68
CA ARG A 263 -18.26 -10.97 18.19
C ARG A 263 -17.75 -11.53 16.86
N GLU A 264 -18.39 -12.56 16.32
CA GLU A 264 -18.01 -13.13 15.03
C GLU A 264 -18.34 -12.14 13.90
N ARG A 265 -17.50 -12.11 12.88
CA ARG A 265 -17.65 -11.27 11.69
C ARG A 265 -17.96 -12.13 10.45
N PRO A 266 -18.77 -11.63 9.49
CA PRO A 266 -19.14 -12.40 8.30
C PRO A 266 -17.91 -12.61 7.41
N VAL A 267 -17.80 -13.80 6.84
CA VAL A 267 -16.70 -14.19 5.95
C VAL A 267 -17.28 -14.54 4.58
N TYR A 268 -17.01 -13.69 3.59
CA TYR A 268 -17.61 -13.77 2.27
C TYR A 268 -16.86 -14.75 1.39
N LEU A 269 -17.57 -15.73 0.84
CA LEU A 269 -17.03 -16.68 -0.14
C LEU A 269 -16.60 -15.96 -1.43
N VAL A 270 -15.55 -16.44 -2.10
CA VAL A 270 -15.25 -16.08 -3.49
C VAL A 270 -16.30 -16.71 -4.40
N THR A 271 -17.05 -15.90 -5.13
CA THR A 271 -18.12 -16.36 -6.03
C THR A 271 -18.18 -15.52 -7.31
N GLY A 272 -18.60 -16.11 -8.42
CA GLY A 272 -18.84 -15.35 -9.66
C GLY A 272 -20.15 -14.57 -9.69
N LYS A 273 -20.74 -14.23 -8.53
CA LYS A 273 -22.07 -13.60 -8.43
C LYS A 273 -22.00 -12.31 -7.63
N PRO A 274 -22.89 -11.33 -7.89
CA PRO A 274 -23.00 -10.14 -7.06
C PRO A 274 -23.28 -10.45 -5.58
N GLN A 275 -22.45 -9.93 -4.68
CA GLN A 275 -22.49 -10.15 -3.23
C GLN A 275 -22.74 -8.88 -2.43
N GLY A 276 -23.22 -9.06 -1.19
CA GLY A 276 -23.53 -8.01 -0.23
C GLY A 276 -24.72 -8.38 0.64
N LEU A 277 -24.65 -8.25 1.96
CA LEU A 277 -25.73 -8.73 2.85
C LEU A 277 -26.87 -7.72 3.03
N GLY A 278 -26.64 -6.47 2.63
CA GLY A 278 -27.61 -5.39 2.75
C GLY A 278 -28.33 -5.06 1.45
N LYS A 279 -28.71 -3.78 1.32
CA LYS A 279 -29.35 -3.25 0.11
C LYS A 279 -28.38 -3.18 -1.07
N TYR A 280 -27.12 -2.89 -0.77
CA TYR A 280 -26.08 -2.71 -1.78
C TYR A 280 -25.42 -4.04 -2.11
N LYS A 281 -25.03 -4.17 -3.37
CA LYS A 281 -24.35 -5.33 -3.93
C LYS A 281 -23.15 -4.85 -4.75
N ASN A 282 -22.11 -5.65 -4.80
CA ASN A 282 -21.00 -5.45 -5.72
C ASN A 282 -21.39 -5.89 -7.15
N ARG A 283 -20.41 -5.97 -8.04
CA ARG A 283 -20.61 -6.38 -9.44
C ARG A 283 -19.65 -7.50 -9.85
N SER A 284 -19.37 -8.45 -8.95
CA SER A 284 -18.57 -9.62 -9.27
C SER A 284 -19.16 -10.38 -10.47
N THR A 285 -18.28 -10.88 -11.34
CA THR A 285 -18.63 -11.61 -12.57
C THR A 285 -17.95 -12.97 -12.70
N GLY A 286 -16.99 -13.30 -11.84
CA GLY A 286 -16.28 -14.57 -11.84
C GLY A 286 -15.40 -14.70 -10.60
N VAL A 287 -14.56 -15.73 -10.54
CA VAL A 287 -13.70 -16.02 -9.38
C VAL A 287 -12.22 -15.77 -9.65
N SER A 288 -11.84 -15.54 -10.91
CA SER A 288 -10.46 -15.57 -11.37
C SER A 288 -9.56 -14.58 -10.64
N SER A 289 -9.98 -13.32 -10.53
CA SER A 289 -9.10 -12.29 -9.96
C SER A 289 -8.65 -12.64 -8.54
N THR A 290 -9.57 -12.94 -7.62
CA THR A 290 -9.20 -13.33 -6.25
C THR A 290 -8.46 -14.66 -6.20
N ALA A 291 -8.89 -15.68 -6.94
CA ALA A 291 -8.29 -17.01 -6.91
C ALA A 291 -6.86 -17.03 -7.49
N ALA A 292 -6.59 -16.21 -8.51
CA ALA A 292 -5.27 -16.05 -9.08
C ALA A 292 -4.32 -15.29 -8.14
N LYS A 293 -4.81 -14.31 -7.38
CA LYS A 293 -4.04 -13.67 -6.30
C LYS A 293 -3.62 -14.64 -5.20
N TYR A 294 -4.49 -15.60 -4.83
CA TYR A 294 -4.09 -16.71 -3.97
C TYR A 294 -2.98 -17.55 -4.62
N ALA A 295 -3.15 -17.92 -5.89
CA ALA A 295 -2.20 -18.75 -6.60
C ALA A 295 -0.81 -18.09 -6.71
N SER A 296 -0.74 -16.81 -7.07
CA SER A 296 0.52 -16.07 -7.19
C SER A 296 1.21 -15.89 -5.83
N ALA A 297 0.48 -15.52 -4.79
CA ALA A 297 1.02 -15.38 -3.43
C ALA A 297 1.52 -16.74 -2.88
N PHE A 298 0.75 -17.81 -3.03
CA PHE A 298 1.17 -19.14 -2.58
C PHE A 298 2.35 -19.70 -3.37
N ALA A 299 2.41 -19.49 -4.69
CA ALA A 299 3.53 -19.97 -5.52
C ALA A 299 4.84 -19.24 -5.17
N LEU A 300 4.83 -17.89 -5.11
CA LEU A 300 6.00 -17.13 -4.69
C LEU A 300 6.38 -17.45 -3.23
N GLY A 301 5.37 -17.57 -2.35
CA GLY A 301 5.58 -17.95 -0.96
C GLY A 301 6.21 -19.33 -0.80
N ALA A 302 5.86 -20.30 -1.65
CA ALA A 302 6.47 -21.62 -1.61
C ALA A 302 7.99 -21.54 -1.80
N ASP A 303 8.45 -20.72 -2.75
CA ASP A 303 9.87 -20.51 -3.04
C ASP A 303 10.57 -19.73 -1.92
N VAL A 304 10.04 -18.56 -1.57
CA VAL A 304 10.69 -17.63 -0.63
C VAL A 304 10.72 -18.21 0.80
N MET A 305 9.71 -18.98 1.18
CA MET A 305 9.62 -19.57 2.52
C MET A 305 10.32 -20.92 2.64
N ALA A 306 10.79 -21.54 1.55
CA ALA A 306 11.26 -22.93 1.55
C ALA A 306 12.40 -23.20 2.55
N GLN A 307 13.32 -22.23 2.69
CA GLN A 307 14.45 -22.34 3.61
C GLN A 307 14.02 -22.34 5.08
N PHE A 308 12.97 -21.58 5.42
CA PHE A 308 12.57 -21.32 6.80
C PHE A 308 11.39 -22.21 7.25
N TYR A 309 10.50 -22.53 6.30
CA TYR A 309 9.24 -23.22 6.55
C TYR A 309 8.94 -24.31 5.49
N PRO A 310 9.80 -25.33 5.32
CA PRO A 310 9.70 -26.27 4.19
C PRO A 310 8.36 -27.04 4.14
N GLY A 311 7.82 -27.45 5.29
CA GLY A 311 6.52 -28.13 5.35
C GLY A 311 5.35 -27.21 4.95
N PHE A 312 5.43 -25.92 5.30
CA PHE A 312 4.45 -24.93 4.87
C PHE A 312 4.57 -24.65 3.38
N SER A 313 5.79 -24.50 2.85
CA SER A 313 6.05 -24.34 1.42
C SER A 313 5.46 -25.49 0.59
N GLN A 314 5.60 -26.74 1.04
CA GLN A 314 4.98 -27.88 0.36
C GLN A 314 3.44 -27.80 0.36
N LYS A 315 2.84 -27.38 1.47
CA LYS A 315 1.39 -27.18 1.57
C LYS A 315 0.91 -26.12 0.58
N ILE A 316 1.51 -24.92 0.62
CA ILE A 316 1.06 -23.81 -0.25
C ILE A 316 1.41 -24.03 -1.72
N THR A 317 2.41 -24.85 -2.05
CA THR A 317 2.64 -25.33 -3.42
C THR A 317 1.42 -26.03 -4.00
N ALA A 318 0.83 -26.96 -3.25
CA ALA A 318 -0.37 -27.68 -3.69
C ALA A 318 -1.57 -26.71 -3.81
N LYS A 319 -1.71 -25.82 -2.82
CA LYS A 319 -2.78 -24.80 -2.81
C LYS A 319 -2.67 -23.83 -3.97
N ALA A 320 -1.47 -23.42 -4.38
CA ALA A 320 -1.27 -22.55 -5.53
C ALA A 320 -1.85 -23.15 -6.82
N LYS A 321 -1.58 -24.44 -7.06
CA LYS A 321 -2.10 -25.17 -8.23
C LYS A 321 -3.62 -25.34 -8.17
N ALA A 322 -4.15 -25.69 -6.99
CA ALA A 322 -5.60 -25.79 -6.77
C ALA A 322 -6.29 -24.44 -6.97
N ALA A 323 -5.66 -23.35 -6.50
CA ALA A 323 -6.17 -21.99 -6.63
C ALA A 323 -6.25 -21.53 -8.08
N PHE A 324 -5.20 -21.78 -8.86
CA PHE A 324 -5.22 -21.48 -10.30
C PHE A 324 -6.26 -22.31 -11.05
N THR A 325 -6.41 -23.59 -10.69
CA THR A 325 -7.45 -24.46 -11.26
C THR A 325 -8.85 -23.91 -10.98
N PHE A 326 -9.10 -23.47 -9.74
CA PHE A 326 -10.35 -22.82 -9.36
C PHE A 326 -10.53 -21.48 -10.09
N ALA A 327 -9.47 -20.69 -10.27
CA ALA A 327 -9.50 -19.42 -10.99
C ALA A 327 -10.00 -19.57 -12.43
N LYS A 328 -9.70 -20.70 -13.09
CA LYS A 328 -10.18 -21.03 -14.45
C LYS A 328 -11.62 -21.54 -14.50
N SER A 329 -12.23 -21.86 -13.37
CA SER A 329 -13.55 -22.50 -13.33
C SER A 329 -14.70 -21.54 -13.65
N ASP A 330 -14.52 -20.25 -13.39
CA ASP A 330 -15.52 -19.20 -13.64
C ASP A 330 -14.80 -17.86 -13.90
N LEU A 331 -14.62 -17.52 -15.18
CA LEU A 331 -13.78 -16.40 -15.59
C LEU A 331 -14.41 -15.05 -15.26
N GLY A 332 -13.66 -14.20 -14.55
CA GLY A 332 -14.11 -12.86 -14.20
C GLY A 332 -13.50 -12.35 -12.91
N VAL A 333 -14.10 -11.25 -12.42
CA VAL A 333 -13.61 -10.52 -11.24
C VAL A 333 -14.47 -10.81 -10.03
N ASN A 334 -13.85 -10.98 -8.87
CA ASN A 334 -14.53 -11.11 -7.60
C ASN A 334 -14.23 -9.88 -6.72
N GLN A 335 -15.22 -9.00 -6.61
CA GLN A 335 -15.12 -7.72 -5.90
C GLN A 335 -15.49 -7.87 -4.41
N THR A 336 -15.11 -6.90 -3.58
CA THR A 336 -15.50 -6.91 -2.16
C THR A 336 -17.01 -6.67 -2.02
N ALA A 337 -17.62 -7.21 -0.98
CA ALA A 337 -19.04 -7.13 -0.70
C ALA A 337 -19.38 -5.89 0.14
N SER A 338 -20.55 -5.31 -0.12
CA SER A 338 -21.06 -4.12 0.58
C SER A 338 -22.33 -4.40 1.37
N ASN A 339 -22.72 -3.49 2.27
CA ASN A 339 -23.91 -3.60 3.10
C ASN A 339 -24.74 -2.31 3.17
N ARG A 340 -24.20 -1.27 3.79
CA ARG A 340 -24.92 0.00 4.08
C ARG A 340 -24.62 1.11 3.08
N ALA A 341 -23.52 1.02 2.35
CA ALA A 341 -23.12 1.97 1.32
C ALA A 341 -22.88 1.27 -0.03
N PRO A 342 -23.04 1.97 -1.18
CA PRO A 342 -22.76 1.43 -2.51
C PRO A 342 -21.25 1.36 -2.83
N TYR A 343 -20.41 1.16 -1.82
CA TYR A 343 -18.95 1.19 -1.94
C TYR A 343 -18.37 -0.21 -1.76
N PHE A 344 -17.46 -0.56 -2.65
CA PHE A 344 -16.69 -1.81 -2.65
C PHE A 344 -15.42 -1.59 -3.48
N TYR A 345 -14.47 -2.52 -3.38
CA TYR A 345 -13.25 -2.50 -4.16
C TYR A 345 -13.62 -3.00 -5.53
N GLU A 346 -13.63 -2.05 -6.46
CA GLU A 346 -13.95 -2.33 -7.85
C GLU A 346 -12.75 -2.99 -8.49
N GLU A 347 -13.02 -3.87 -9.43
CA GLU A 347 -12.01 -4.56 -10.21
C GLU A 347 -12.69 -4.95 -11.52
N ASP A 348 -12.12 -4.57 -12.65
CA ASP A 348 -12.70 -4.85 -13.97
C ASP A 348 -11.76 -5.72 -14.84
N ASN A 349 -10.63 -6.15 -14.27
CA ASN A 349 -9.65 -7.00 -14.91
C ASN A 349 -9.25 -8.16 -14.00
N TYR A 350 -8.94 -9.30 -14.60
CA TYR A 350 -8.44 -10.49 -13.93
C TYR A 350 -7.30 -11.16 -14.71
N VAL A 351 -6.97 -10.64 -15.90
CA VAL A 351 -6.06 -11.29 -16.84
C VAL A 351 -4.61 -11.15 -16.36
N ASP A 352 -4.25 -9.97 -15.87
CA ASP A 352 -3.01 -9.69 -15.14
C ASP A 352 -2.80 -10.63 -13.94
N ASP A 353 -3.84 -10.83 -13.12
CA ASP A 353 -3.77 -11.78 -11.99
C ASP A 353 -3.46 -13.20 -12.46
N MET A 354 -4.16 -13.65 -13.52
CA MET A 354 -3.98 -14.99 -14.10
C MET A 354 -2.59 -15.15 -14.73
N GLU A 355 -2.12 -14.14 -15.46
CA GLU A 355 -0.77 -14.12 -16.02
C GLU A 355 0.26 -14.27 -14.90
N LEU A 356 0.18 -13.43 -13.87
CA LEU A 356 1.13 -13.48 -12.77
C LEU A 356 1.11 -14.84 -12.06
N ALA A 357 -0.08 -15.37 -11.77
CA ALA A 357 -0.22 -16.67 -11.13
C ALA A 357 0.44 -17.78 -11.96
N ALA A 358 0.25 -17.77 -13.29
CA ALA A 358 0.88 -18.72 -14.19
C ALA A 358 2.40 -18.53 -14.25
N VAL A 359 2.89 -17.28 -14.30
CA VAL A 359 4.34 -16.98 -14.24
C VAL A 359 4.95 -17.53 -12.96
N GLN A 360 4.30 -17.33 -11.81
CA GLN A 360 4.83 -17.82 -10.53
C GLN A 360 4.81 -19.35 -10.45
N LEU A 361 3.74 -19.99 -10.94
CA LEU A 361 3.69 -21.46 -11.03
C LEU A 361 4.78 -22.02 -11.97
N PHE A 362 5.07 -21.33 -13.08
CA PHE A 362 6.18 -21.68 -13.95
C PHE A 362 7.53 -21.54 -13.24
N ARG A 363 7.80 -20.39 -12.60
CA ARG A 363 9.06 -20.15 -11.88
C ARG A 363 9.30 -21.17 -10.78
N HIS A 364 8.25 -21.52 -10.04
CA HIS A 364 8.30 -22.50 -8.96
C HIS A 364 8.56 -23.93 -9.45
N SER A 365 7.87 -24.35 -10.53
CA SER A 365 7.86 -25.76 -10.95
C SER A 365 8.78 -26.10 -12.13
N GLY A 366 9.14 -25.12 -12.95
CA GLY A 366 9.84 -25.31 -14.22
C GLY A 366 9.01 -25.97 -15.33
N ASP A 367 7.72 -26.26 -15.10
CA ASP A 367 6.86 -26.91 -16.08
C ASP A 367 6.39 -25.91 -17.16
N SER A 368 6.81 -26.14 -18.40
CA SER A 368 6.49 -25.31 -19.56
C SER A 368 5.00 -25.15 -19.84
N ALA A 369 4.13 -26.03 -19.31
CA ALA A 369 2.69 -25.85 -19.41
C ALA A 369 2.23 -24.54 -18.73
N TRP A 370 2.84 -24.18 -17.59
CA TRP A 370 2.54 -22.91 -16.91
C TRP A 370 3.07 -21.70 -17.69
N LEU A 371 4.20 -21.85 -18.38
CA LEU A 371 4.69 -20.79 -19.27
C LEU A 371 3.72 -20.55 -20.44
N ALA A 372 3.14 -21.61 -21.00
CA ALA A 372 2.12 -21.48 -22.03
C ALA A 372 0.85 -20.78 -21.50
N GLU A 373 0.42 -21.10 -20.28
CA GLU A 373 -0.66 -20.37 -19.61
C GLU A 373 -0.32 -18.89 -19.42
N ALA A 374 0.88 -18.57 -18.92
CA ALA A 374 1.32 -17.19 -18.73
C ALA A 374 1.28 -16.38 -20.03
N VAL A 375 1.85 -16.94 -21.11
CA VAL A 375 1.82 -16.30 -22.44
C VAL A 375 0.38 -16.10 -22.92
N TYR A 376 -0.48 -17.10 -22.76
CA TYR A 376 -1.89 -16.98 -23.16
C TYR A 376 -2.60 -15.83 -22.43
N TRP A 377 -2.47 -15.73 -21.10
CA TRP A 377 -3.09 -14.65 -20.35
C TRP A 377 -2.49 -13.28 -20.72
N GLY A 378 -1.16 -13.15 -20.83
CA GLY A 378 -0.53 -11.90 -21.27
C GLY A 378 -0.94 -11.45 -22.68
N GLU A 379 -1.23 -12.39 -23.59
CA GLU A 379 -1.73 -12.06 -24.94
C GLU A 379 -3.16 -11.52 -24.95
N LEU A 380 -3.98 -11.82 -23.94
CA LEU A 380 -5.34 -11.27 -23.82
C LEU A 380 -5.35 -9.81 -23.39
N GLU A 381 -4.24 -9.32 -22.81
CA GLU A 381 -4.09 -7.94 -22.32
C GLU A 381 -2.78 -7.31 -22.79
N PRO A 382 -2.63 -7.04 -24.10
CA PRO A 382 -1.39 -6.46 -24.64
C PRO A 382 -1.12 -5.02 -24.14
N VAL A 383 -2.16 -4.35 -23.61
CA VAL A 383 -2.07 -3.03 -22.98
C VAL A 383 -2.91 -3.04 -21.72
N THR A 384 -2.26 -2.90 -20.57
CA THR A 384 -2.96 -2.81 -19.28
C THR A 384 -3.89 -1.58 -19.24
N PRO A 385 -5.18 -1.74 -18.88
CA PRO A 385 -6.20 -0.70 -18.97
C PRO A 385 -5.81 0.63 -18.34
N TRP A 386 -5.09 0.62 -17.22
CA TRP A 386 -4.71 1.84 -16.50
C TRP A 386 -3.66 2.69 -17.21
N MET A 387 -2.83 2.11 -18.09
CA MET A 387 -1.76 2.86 -18.76
C MET A 387 -2.27 3.94 -19.72
N SER A 388 -3.52 3.82 -20.19
CA SER A 388 -4.14 4.74 -21.15
C SER A 388 -5.21 5.65 -20.53
N ALA A 389 -5.45 5.52 -19.23
CA ALA A 389 -6.57 6.16 -18.56
C ALA A 389 -6.16 7.37 -17.72
N ASN A 390 -6.90 8.47 -17.87
CA ASN A 390 -6.71 9.68 -17.06
C ASN A 390 -7.51 9.66 -15.75
N THR A 391 -8.38 8.66 -15.56
CA THR A 391 -9.21 8.47 -14.36
C THR A 391 -9.49 6.99 -14.16
N ALA A 392 -9.52 6.54 -12.92
CA ALA A 392 -9.94 5.19 -12.53
C ALA A 392 -10.97 5.28 -11.42
N ARG A 393 -11.82 4.26 -11.31
CA ARG A 393 -12.56 4.03 -10.06
C ARG A 393 -11.65 3.42 -9.01
N HIS A 394 -12.13 3.35 -7.78
CA HIS A 394 -11.34 2.90 -6.65
C HIS A 394 -10.96 1.42 -6.80
N TYR A 395 -9.66 1.14 -6.84
CA TYR A 395 -9.07 -0.20 -7.04
C TYR A 395 -9.39 -0.91 -8.37
N GLN A 396 -10.05 -0.23 -9.32
CA GLN A 396 -10.52 -0.82 -10.58
C GLN A 396 -9.44 -1.59 -11.36
N TRP A 397 -8.19 -1.14 -11.26
CA TRP A 397 -7.00 -1.73 -11.87
C TRP A 397 -5.92 -1.98 -10.81
N TYR A 398 -6.33 -2.54 -9.67
CA TYR A 398 -5.42 -2.81 -8.57
C TYR A 398 -4.32 -3.78 -9.04
N PRO A 399 -3.06 -3.34 -9.08
CA PRO A 399 -2.03 -4.06 -9.81
C PRO A 399 -1.62 -5.33 -9.09
N PHE A 400 -1.46 -6.40 -9.87
CA PHE A 400 -0.61 -7.55 -9.57
C PHE A 400 0.51 -7.68 -10.60
#